data_AF-A0A258JEE7-F1
#
_entry.id   AF-A0A258JEE7-F1
#
_cell.length_a   1.000
_cell.length_b   1.000
_cell.length_c   1.000
_cell.angle_alpha   90.00
_cell.angle_beta   90.00
_cell.angle_gamma   90.00
#
_symmetry.space_group_name_H-M   'P 1'
#
loop_
_entity.id
_entity.type
_entity.pdbx_description
1 polymer ?
#
loop_
_entity_poly.entity_id
_entity_poly.type
_entity_poly.pdbx_seq_one_letter_code
_entity_poly.pdbx_strand_id
1 'polypeptide(L)'
;MTYNPDLPRHAADKASRAIYDVIDLTDDLDEKFQIALMACSAPIGIAGAIIAAKMEREGRAFTQAEACSTAIDLLKTLVESGPQAAIEIFSKVGAAPR
;
A
#
# COMPACT_ATOMS: atom_id res chain seq x y z
N MET A 1 13.10 -10.18 17.04
CA MET A 1 12.05 -10.75 16.16
C MET A 1 12.70 -11.14 14.86
N THR A 2 12.50 -12.36 14.38
CA THR A 2 13.04 -12.84 13.09
C THR A 2 12.15 -12.31 11.97
N TYR A 3 12.73 -11.59 11.01
CA TYR A 3 12.01 -11.13 9.81
C TYR A 3 11.60 -12.35 8.98
N ASN A 4 10.30 -12.50 8.71
CA ASN A 4 9.79 -13.53 7.80
C ASN A 4 9.60 -12.92 6.41
N PRO A 5 10.48 -13.22 5.43
CA PRO A 5 10.41 -12.64 4.09
C PRO A 5 9.18 -13.10 3.29
N ASP A 6 8.57 -14.21 3.64
CA ASP A 6 7.38 -14.75 2.94
C ASP A 6 6.07 -14.14 3.45
N LEU A 7 6.08 -13.52 4.63
CA LEU A 7 4.87 -12.99 5.26
C LEU A 7 4.16 -11.92 4.41
N PRO A 8 4.85 -10.94 3.78
CA PRO A 8 4.19 -9.96 2.92
C PRO A 8 3.47 -10.60 1.74
N ARG A 9 4.10 -11.59 1.09
CA ARG A 9 3.51 -12.32 -0.04
C ARG A 9 2.27 -13.11 0.39
N HIS A 10 2.36 -13.85 1.49
CA HIS A 10 1.22 -14.62 2.00
C HIS A 10 0.05 -13.73 2.42
N ALA A 11 0.33 -12.56 2.99
CA ALA A 11 -0.71 -11.58 3.32
C ALA A 11 -1.38 -11.03 2.06
N ALA A 12 -0.60 -10.70 1.03
CA ALA A 12 -1.11 -10.24 -0.26
C ALA A 12 -1.99 -11.32 -0.92
N ASP A 13 -1.57 -12.58 -0.94
CA ASP A 13 -2.34 -13.68 -1.53
C ASP A 13 -3.70 -13.87 -0.84
N LYS A 14 -3.74 -13.78 0.49
CA LYS A 14 -5.00 -13.88 1.25
C LYS A 14 -5.93 -12.71 0.97
N ALA A 15 -5.39 -11.48 0.93
CA ALA A 15 -6.18 -10.29 0.64
C ALA A 15 -6.78 -10.37 -0.78
N SER A 16 -5.97 -10.75 -1.77
CA SER A 16 -6.41 -10.93 -3.15
C SER A 16 -7.54 -11.94 -3.27
N ARG A 17 -7.41 -13.12 -2.64
CA ARG A 17 -8.47 -14.14 -2.65
C ARG A 17 -9.78 -13.62 -2.09
N ALA A 18 -9.74 -12.98 -0.91
CA ALA A 18 -10.94 -12.42 -0.29
C ALA A 18 -11.62 -11.35 -1.17
N ILE A 19 -10.84 -10.56 -1.90
CA ILE A 19 -11.39 -9.55 -2.83
C ILE A 19 -12.03 -10.24 -4.05
N TYR A 20 -11.36 -11.23 -4.65
CA TYR A 20 -11.92 -11.98 -5.78
C TYR A 20 -13.20 -12.73 -5.41
N ASP A 21 -13.26 -13.35 -4.23
CA ASP A 21 -14.46 -14.03 -3.73
C ASP A 21 -15.69 -13.09 -3.68
N VAL A 22 -15.48 -11.79 -3.41
CA VAL A 22 -16.56 -10.77 -3.39
C VAL A 22 -16.87 -10.26 -4.79
N ILE A 23 -15.84 -10.04 -5.63
CA ILE A 23 -15.99 -9.60 -7.02
C ILE A 23 -16.82 -10.62 -7.83
N ASP A 24 -16.65 -11.92 -7.55
CA ASP A 24 -17.36 -13.00 -8.23
C ASP A 24 -18.85 -13.12 -7.84
N LEU A 25 -19.35 -12.31 -6.88
CA LEU A 25 -20.76 -12.26 -6.50
C LEU A 25 -21.64 -11.45 -7.48
N THR A 26 -21.02 -10.72 -8.41
CA THR A 26 -21.71 -9.90 -9.42
C THR A 26 -21.09 -10.14 -10.79
N ASP A 27 -21.86 -9.91 -11.86
CA ASP A 27 -21.39 -9.91 -13.25
C ASP A 27 -21.24 -8.48 -13.83
N ASP A 28 -21.72 -7.47 -13.10
CA ASP A 28 -21.67 -6.07 -13.51
C ASP A 28 -20.24 -5.51 -13.38
N LEU A 29 -19.67 -5.00 -14.48
CA LEU A 29 -18.32 -4.48 -14.52
C LEU A 29 -18.13 -3.21 -13.67
N ASP A 30 -19.14 -2.35 -13.58
CA ASP A 30 -19.08 -1.13 -12.77
C ASP A 30 -19.11 -1.47 -11.28
N GLU A 31 -19.92 -2.45 -10.87
CA GLU A 31 -19.91 -2.95 -9.49
C GLU A 31 -18.58 -3.60 -9.13
N LYS A 32 -18.02 -4.44 -10.03
CA LYS A 32 -16.68 -5.03 -9.83
C LYS A 32 -15.62 -3.96 -9.64
N PHE A 33 -15.66 -2.91 -10.45
CA PHE A 33 -14.72 -1.79 -10.33
C PHE A 33 -14.90 -1.04 -9.01
N GLN A 34 -16.13 -0.76 -8.58
CA GLN A 34 -16.41 -0.11 -7.31
C GLN A 34 -15.92 -0.95 -6.12
N ILE A 35 -16.17 -2.26 -6.13
CA ILE A 35 -15.68 -3.19 -5.10
C ILE A 35 -14.15 -3.14 -5.05
N ALA A 36 -13.47 -3.27 -6.19
CA ALA A 36 -12.02 -3.24 -6.26
C ALA A 36 -11.46 -1.90 -5.73
N LEU A 37 -12.05 -0.78 -6.12
CA LEU A 37 -11.62 0.55 -5.67
C LEU A 37 -11.79 0.73 -4.16
N MET A 38 -12.94 0.33 -3.61
CA MET A 38 -13.22 0.41 -2.19
C MET A 38 -12.32 -0.53 -1.39
N ALA A 39 -12.06 -1.74 -1.89
CA ALA A 39 -11.14 -2.68 -1.27
C ALA A 39 -9.70 -2.14 -1.22
N CYS A 40 -9.24 -1.43 -2.26
CA CYS A 40 -7.93 -0.79 -2.29
C CYS A 40 -7.78 0.35 -1.26
N SER A 41 -8.87 1.01 -0.88
CA SER A 41 -8.82 2.16 0.05
C SER A 41 -8.26 1.80 1.43
N ALA A 42 -8.60 0.63 1.96
CA ALA A 42 -8.16 0.17 3.27
C ALA A 42 -6.63 -0.06 3.36
N PRO A 43 -6.00 -0.87 2.48
CA PRO A 43 -4.55 -1.04 2.50
C PRO A 43 -3.79 0.25 2.19
N ILE A 44 -4.31 1.13 1.32
CA ILE A 44 -3.71 2.46 1.08
C ILE A 44 -3.73 3.29 2.37
N GLY A 45 -4.86 3.33 3.08
CA GLY A 45 -4.98 4.05 4.35
C GLY A 45 -4.04 3.50 5.43
N ILE A 46 -3.91 2.18 5.54
CA ILE A 46 -2.97 1.53 6.47
C ILE A 46 -1.52 1.88 6.10
N ALA A 47 -1.16 1.79 4.81
CA ALA A 47 0.17 2.16 4.34
C ALA A 47 0.49 3.64 4.62
N GLY A 48 -0.48 4.53 4.39
CA GLY A 48 -0.38 5.96 4.74
C GLY A 48 -0.13 6.16 6.23
N ALA A 49 -0.87 5.48 7.12
CA ALA A 49 -0.63 5.56 8.56
C ALA A 49 0.78 5.08 8.96
N ILE A 50 1.29 4.02 8.34
CA ILE A 50 2.66 3.53 8.57
C ILE A 50 3.71 4.55 8.10
N ILE A 51 3.50 5.17 6.93
CA ILE A 51 4.38 6.23 6.40
C ILE A 51 4.38 7.43 7.34
N ALA A 52 3.20 7.91 7.77
CA ALA A 52 3.09 9.04 8.69
C ALA A 52 3.83 8.76 10.01
N ALA A 53 3.66 7.56 10.59
CA ALA A 53 4.37 7.16 11.80
C ALA A 53 5.90 7.09 11.61
N LYS A 54 6.38 6.67 10.43
CA LYS A 54 7.82 6.71 10.09
C LYS A 54 8.33 8.15 10.02
N MET A 55 7.60 9.04 9.37
CA MET A 55 7.99 10.45 9.22
C MET A 55 7.96 11.21 10.56
N GLU A 56 6.99 10.91 11.42
CA GLU A 56 6.91 11.47 12.77
C GLU A 56 8.13 11.09 13.61
N ARG A 57 8.57 9.82 13.54
CA ARG A 57 9.81 9.36 14.20
C ARG A 57 11.06 10.09 13.71
N GLU A 58 11.04 10.57 12.47
CA GLU A 58 12.12 11.33 11.85
C GLU A 58 11.96 12.86 12.06
N GLY A 59 11.00 13.29 12.89
CA GLY A 59 10.79 14.69 13.26
C GLY A 59 10.11 15.52 12.16
N ARG A 60 9.43 14.88 11.21
CA ARG A 60 8.77 15.55 10.08
C ARG A 60 7.26 15.51 10.26
N ALA A 61 6.62 16.68 10.21
CA ALA A 61 5.17 16.75 10.09
C ALA A 61 4.76 16.23 8.71
N PHE A 62 3.85 15.24 8.70
CA PHE A 62 3.36 14.59 7.48
C PHE A 62 1.85 14.40 7.65
N THR A 63 1.07 15.03 6.78
CA THR A 63 -0.39 14.88 6.84
C THR A 63 -0.80 13.50 6.37
N GLN A 64 -1.98 13.03 6.80
CA GLN A 64 -2.52 11.75 6.34
C GLN A 64 -2.73 11.73 4.82
N ALA A 65 -3.11 12.85 4.22
CA ALA A 65 -3.29 12.96 2.77
C ALA A 65 -1.95 12.80 2.01
N GLU A 66 -0.88 13.45 2.47
CA GLU A 66 0.46 13.29 1.90
C GLU A 66 0.98 11.85 2.06
N ALA A 67 0.70 11.23 3.21
CA ALA A 67 1.08 9.85 3.47
C ALA A 67 0.35 8.86 2.55
N CYS A 68 -0.96 9.03 2.35
CA CYS A 68 -1.73 8.23 1.41
C CYS A 68 -1.29 8.47 -0.04
N SER A 69 -0.98 9.72 -0.42
CA SER A 69 -0.43 10.03 -1.75
C SER A 69 0.91 9.32 -1.97
N THR A 70 1.80 9.35 -0.97
CA THR A 70 3.08 8.64 -1.01
C THR A 70 2.88 7.13 -1.14
N ALA A 71 1.89 6.56 -0.46
CA ALA A 71 1.54 5.15 -0.60
C ALA A 71 1.09 4.81 -2.04
N ILE A 72 0.31 5.68 -2.69
CA ILE A 72 -0.11 5.52 -4.08
C ILE A 72 1.10 5.59 -5.04
N ASP A 73 2.04 6.51 -4.82
CA ASP A 73 3.26 6.61 -5.63
C ASP A 73 4.15 5.36 -5.49
N LEU A 74 4.24 4.81 -4.27
CA LEU A 74 4.94 3.55 -4.02
C LEU A 74 4.24 2.36 -4.68
N LEU A 75 2.91 2.33 -4.69
CA LEU A 75 2.13 1.32 -5.41
C LEU A 75 2.35 1.41 -6.92
N LYS A 76 2.37 2.63 -7.47
CA LYS A 76 2.71 2.84 -8.89
C LYS A 76 4.10 2.29 -9.19
N THR A 77 5.09 2.60 -8.37
CA THR A 77 6.45 2.05 -8.51
C THR A 77 6.46 0.52 -8.41
N LEU A 78 5.69 -0.06 -7.49
CA LEU A 78 5.58 -1.51 -7.33
C LEU A 78 5.06 -2.17 -8.61
N VAL A 79 4.06 -1.56 -9.27
CA VAL A 79 3.49 -2.06 -10.53
C VAL A 79 4.48 -1.90 -11.68
N GLU A 80 5.17 -0.76 -11.77
CA GLU A 80 6.06 -0.43 -12.89
C GLU A 80 7.44 -1.11 -12.81
N SER A 81 8.00 -1.22 -11.60
CA SER A 81 9.40 -1.59 -11.35
C SER A 81 9.56 -2.75 -10.36
N GLY A 82 8.46 -3.26 -9.81
CA GLY A 82 8.45 -4.38 -8.88
C GLY A 82 8.65 -3.99 -7.40
N PRO A 83 8.50 -4.98 -6.50
CA PRO A 83 8.47 -4.75 -5.05
C PRO A 83 9.80 -4.22 -4.49
N GLN A 84 10.93 -4.64 -5.07
CA GLN A 84 12.25 -4.21 -4.60
C GLN A 84 12.46 -2.71 -4.79
N ALA A 85 12.08 -2.17 -5.95
CA ALA A 85 12.18 -0.74 -6.24
C ALA A 85 11.32 0.09 -5.28
N ALA A 86 10.08 -0.36 -5.02
CA ALA A 86 9.19 0.31 -4.07
C ALA A 86 9.76 0.31 -2.64
N ILE A 87 10.36 -0.80 -2.20
CA ILE A 87 11.02 -0.90 -0.88
C ILE A 87 12.22 0.04 -0.79
N GLU A 88 13.03 0.13 -1.83
CA GLU A 88 14.17 1.05 -1.88
C GLU A 88 13.74 2.52 -1.77
N ILE A 89 12.68 2.91 -2.49
CA ILE A 89 12.11 4.26 -2.36
C ILE A 89 11.57 4.47 -0.94
N PHE A 90 10.78 3.53 -0.41
CA PHE A 90 10.23 3.61 0.95
C PHE A 90 11.33 3.75 2.02
N SER A 91 12.46 3.05 1.87
CA SER A 91 13.60 3.18 2.80
C SER A 91 14.19 4.60 2.83
N LYS A 92 14.07 5.32 1.71
CA LYS A 92 14.52 6.71 1.52
C LYS A 92 13.43 7.74 1.79
N VAL A 93 12.18 7.34 1.98
CA VAL A 93 11.11 8.24 2.42
C VAL A 93 11.54 8.82 3.77
N GLY A 94 11.80 10.13 3.79
CA GLY A 94 12.33 10.84 4.95
C GLY A 94 13.82 11.18 4.90
N ALA A 95 14.63 10.42 4.14
CA ALA A 95 16.09 10.55 4.07
C ALA A 95 16.62 11.64 3.10
N ALA A 96 15.75 12.37 2.40
CA ALA A 96 16.18 13.47 1.54
C ALA A 96 16.73 14.63 2.40
N PRO A 97 18.03 14.97 2.30
CA PRO A 97 18.51 16.26 2.77
C PRO A 97 17.95 17.34 1.84
N ARG A 98 17.65 18.51 2.42
CA ARG A 98 17.30 19.72 1.66
C ARG A 98 18.37 20.05 0.63
#